data_AF-A0A9E4FAB3-F1
#
_entry.id   AF-A0A9E4FAB3-F1
#
_cell.length_a   1.000
_cell.length_b   1.000
_cell.length_c   1.000
_cell.angle_alpha   90.00
_cell.angle_beta   90.00
_cell.angle_gamma   90.00
#
_symmetry.space_group_name_H-M   'P 1'
#
loop_
_entity.id
_entity.type
_entity.pdbx_description
1 polymer ?
#
loop_
_entity_poly.entity_id
_entity_poly.type
_entity_poly.pdbx_seq_one_letter_code
_entity_poly.pdbx_strand_id
1 'polypeptide(L)'
;MIRTQIQLDETTYTLAKQRAYSENKSLAAVVREALDQYLTPSAERTGGLEGFTFIGSGQSRSGTPQALSERHDEALAEDFAR
;
A
#
# COMPACT_ATOMS: atom_id res chain seq x y z
N MET A 1 27.65 -3.58 -10.91
CA MET A 1 27.00 -4.65 -10.12
C MET A 1 28.07 -5.38 -9.33
N ILE A 2 27.80 -5.70 -8.07
CA ILE A 2 28.66 -6.56 -7.23
C ILE A 2 27.97 -7.92 -7.13
N ARG A 3 28.72 -9.02 -7.28
CA ARG A 3 28.16 -10.38 -7.16
C ARG A 3 28.19 -10.80 -5.69
N THR A 4 27.02 -11.08 -5.14
CA THR A 4 26.86 -11.54 -3.76
C THR A 4 26.18 -12.91 -3.77
N GLN A 5 26.70 -13.85 -2.98
CA GLN A 5 26.05 -15.13 -2.69
C GLN A 5 25.41 -15.05 -1.31
N ILE A 6 24.13 -15.39 -1.24
CA ILE A 6 23.36 -15.46 0.01
C ILE A 6 22.70 -16.83 0.08
N GLN A 7 22.58 -17.37 1.28
CA GLN A 7 21.82 -18.59 1.52
C GLN A 7 20.40 -18.22 1.91
N LEU A 8 19.42 -18.88 1.29
CA LEU A 8 18.00 -18.74 1.59
C LEU A 8 17.51 -20.05 2.19
N ASP A 9 16.56 -19.98 3.11
CA ASP A 9 15.81 -21.15 3.50
C ASP A 9 14.91 -21.62 2.34
N GLU A 10 14.47 -22.88 2.41
CA GLU A 10 13.70 -23.53 1.34
C GLU A 10 12.36 -22.83 1.09
N THR A 11 11.72 -22.31 2.14
CA THR A 11 10.44 -21.61 2.04
C THR A 11 10.60 -20.31 1.26
N THR A 12 11.58 -19.50 1.65
CA THR A 12 11.91 -18.23 0.97
C THR A 12 12.31 -18.46 -0.48
N TYR A 13 13.14 -19.47 -0.76
CA TYR A 13 13.53 -19.82 -2.13
C TYR A 13 12.31 -20.22 -2.97
N THR A 14 11.40 -21.02 -2.42
CA THR A 14 10.21 -21.50 -3.12
C THR A 14 9.29 -20.35 -3.49
N LEU A 15 9.03 -19.43 -2.55
CA LEU A 15 8.22 -18.24 -2.78
C LEU A 15 8.85 -17.32 -3.84
N ALA A 16 10.15 -17.06 -3.75
CA ALA A 16 10.85 -16.25 -4.73
C ALA A 16 10.82 -16.88 -6.14
N LYS A 17 10.93 -18.21 -6.24
CA LYS A 17 10.86 -18.95 -7.49
C LYS A 17 9.46 -18.91 -8.11
N GLN A 18 8.42 -19.09 -7.30
CA GLN A 18 7.03 -18.98 -7.77
C GLN A 18 6.75 -17.59 -8.33
N ARG A 19 7.18 -16.54 -7.61
CA ARG A 19 7.03 -15.15 -8.05
C ARG A 19 7.79 -14.86 -9.34
N ALA A 20 9.03 -15.35 -9.44
CA ALA A 20 9.84 -15.21 -10.65
C ALA A 20 9.14 -15.85 -11.88
N TYR A 21 8.56 -17.03 -11.69
CA TYR A 21 7.80 -17.72 -12.74
C TYR A 21 6.54 -16.95 -13.13
N SER A 22 5.73 -16.51 -12.16
CA SER A 22 4.48 -15.79 -12.44
C SER A 22 4.70 -14.45 -13.13
N GLU A 23 5.81 -13.76 -12.82
CA GLU A 23 6.13 -12.46 -13.40
C GLU A 23 7.01 -12.55 -14.66
N ASN A 24 7.37 -13.75 -15.12
CA ASN A 24 8.31 -13.98 -16.23
C ASN A 24 9.65 -13.23 -16.03
N LYS A 25 10.15 -13.25 -14.79
CA LYS A 25 11.39 -12.59 -14.37
C LYS A 25 12.43 -13.62 -13.93
N SER A 26 13.70 -13.23 -14.00
CA SER A 26 14.76 -14.02 -13.35
C SER A 26 14.64 -13.96 -11.82
N LEU A 27 15.02 -15.04 -11.14
CA LEU A 27 15.06 -15.07 -9.66
C LEU A 27 15.91 -13.92 -9.09
N ALA A 28 17.03 -13.59 -9.74
CA ALA A 28 17.89 -12.50 -9.33
C ALA A 28 17.22 -11.12 -9.47
N ALA A 29 16.30 -10.94 -10.43
CA ALA A 29 15.53 -9.71 -10.55
C ALA A 29 14.54 -9.56 -9.40
N VAL A 30 13.81 -10.64 -9.06
CA VAL A 30 12.90 -10.67 -7.91
C VAL A 30 13.63 -10.35 -6.60
N VAL A 31 14.81 -10.94 -6.38
CA VAL A 31 15.62 -10.65 -5.18
C VAL A 31 16.05 -9.19 -5.14
N ARG A 32 16.49 -8.61 -6.26
CA ARG A 32 16.86 -7.19 -6.31
C ARG A 32 15.67 -6.27 -6.04
N GLU A 33 14.51 -6.55 -6.62
CA GLU A 33 13.28 -5.76 -6.39
C GLU A 33 12.84 -5.83 -4.92
N ALA A 34 12.91 -7.01 -4.30
CA ALA A 34 12.58 -7.17 -2.88
C ALA A 34 13.55 -6.38 -1.98
N LEU A 35 14.85 -6.44 -2.29
CA LEU A 35 15.86 -5.66 -1.56
C LEU A 35 15.67 -4.16 -1.77
N ASP A 36 15.37 -3.72 -2.98
CA ASP A 36 15.10 -2.32 -3.29
C ASP A 36 13.87 -1.80 -2.53
N GLN A 37 12.76 -2.56 -2.53
CA GLN A 37 11.56 -2.21 -1.76
C GLN A 37 11.79 -2.16 -0.25
N TYR A 38 12.68 -3.00 0.28
CA TYR A 38 12.95 -3.06 1.71
C TYR A 38 13.96 -1.99 2.16
N LEU A 39 14.99 -1.75 1.35
CA LEU A 39 16.10 -0.86 1.71
C LEU A 39 15.88 0.58 1.27
N THR A 40 15.12 0.80 0.19
CA THR A 40 14.72 2.14 -0.21
C THR A 40 13.65 2.58 0.79
N PRO A 41 13.93 3.59 1.65
CA PRO A 41 12.90 4.13 2.50
C PRO A 41 11.80 4.59 1.56
N SER A 42 10.59 4.06 1.73
CA SER A 42 9.41 4.61 1.06
C SER A 42 9.53 6.11 1.26
N ALA A 43 9.73 6.87 0.18
CA ALA A 43 9.62 8.30 0.23
C ALA A 43 8.36 8.55 1.05
N GLU A 44 8.51 9.29 2.15
CA GLU A 44 7.38 9.72 2.96
C GLU A 44 6.30 10.08 1.95
N ARG A 45 5.16 9.40 2.01
CA ARG A 45 4.00 9.78 1.21
C ARG A 45 3.69 11.19 1.69
N THR A 46 4.31 12.18 1.05
CA THR A 46 3.98 13.58 1.18
C THR A 46 2.49 13.60 0.95
N GLY A 47 1.75 13.91 2.02
CA GLY A 47 0.29 13.82 2.08
C GLY A 47 -0.35 14.82 1.15
N GLY A 48 -0.23 14.60 -0.14
CA GLY A 48 -0.91 15.31 -1.21
C GLY A 48 -2.02 14.42 -1.76
N LEU A 49 -3.12 15.07 -2.13
CA LEU A 49 -4.31 14.45 -2.73
C LEU A 49 -4.02 13.57 -3.96
N GLU A 50 -2.84 13.71 -4.56
CA GLU A 50 -2.36 12.95 -5.72
C GLU A 50 -2.04 11.47 -5.42
N GLY A 51 -1.86 11.11 -4.15
CA GLY A 51 -1.55 9.73 -3.72
C GLY A 51 -2.77 8.80 -3.59
N PHE A 52 -3.99 9.30 -3.82
CA PHE A 52 -5.21 8.50 -3.71
C PHE A 52 -5.60 7.96 -5.10
N THR A 53 -5.28 6.69 -5.37
CA THR A 53 -5.70 5.99 -6.62
C THR A 53 -7.22 5.79 -6.70
N PHE A 54 -7.95 6.00 -5.61
CA PHE A 54 -9.41 5.95 -5.56
C PHE A 54 -9.96 7.04 -4.62
N ILE A 55 -10.49 8.11 -5.21
CA ILE A 55 -11.38 9.04 -4.52
C ILE A 55 -12.80 8.57 -4.83
N GLY A 56 -13.32 7.66 -4.01
CA GLY A 56 -14.73 7.29 -4.08
C GLY A 56 -15.57 8.49 -3.65
N SER A 57 -16.26 9.14 -4.59
CA SER A 57 -17.31 10.11 -4.26
C SER A 57 -18.53 9.36 -3.73
N GLY A 58 -18.50 9.00 -2.46
CA GLY A 58 -19.72 8.65 -1.75
C GLY A 58 -20.59 9.90 -1.65
N GLN A 59 -21.69 9.97 -2.40
CA GLN A 59 -22.74 10.93 -2.10
C GLN A 59 -23.29 10.57 -0.72
N SER A 60 -22.85 11.30 0.30
CA SER A 60 -23.57 11.31 1.57
C SER A 60 -24.98 11.79 1.28
N ARG A 61 -25.97 10.95 1.59
CA ARG A 61 -27.40 11.32 1.50
C ARG A 61 -27.81 12.36 2.55
N SER A 62 -26.87 12.80 3.38
CA SER A 62 -27.10 13.78 4.43
C SER A 62 -26.91 15.18 3.88
N GLY A 63 -27.98 15.96 3.90
CA GLY A 63 -28.07 17.30 3.34
C GLY A 63 -26.99 18.26 3.84
N THR A 64 -26.70 19.25 2.98
CA THR A 64 -25.72 20.34 3.17
C THR A 64 -24.28 19.87 3.45
N PRO A 65 -23.44 19.74 2.41
CA PRO A 65 -22.06 19.25 2.53
C PRO A 65 -21.11 20.17 3.32
N GLN A 66 -21.57 21.33 3.78
CA GLN A 66 -20.72 22.35 4.36
C GLN A 66 -20.47 22.17 5.87
N ALA A 67 -21.26 21.38 6.58
CA ALA A 67 -21.18 21.29 8.05
C ALA A 67 -20.64 19.95 8.59
N LEU A 68 -20.52 18.90 7.76
CA LEU A 68 -20.05 17.61 8.25
C LEU A 68 -18.59 17.69 8.71
N SER A 69 -17.76 18.46 7.98
CA SER A 69 -16.34 18.60 8.34
C SER A 69 -16.08 19.25 9.70
N GLU A 70 -16.98 20.12 10.14
CA GLU A 70 -16.83 20.87 11.38
C GLU A 70 -17.49 20.16 12.57
N ARG A 71 -18.43 19.25 12.29
CA ARG A 71 -19.27 18.58 13.29
C ARG A 71 -19.16 17.06 13.22
N HIS A 72 -18.01 16.55 12.77
CA HIS A 72 -17.76 15.11 12.61
C HIS A 72 -18.01 14.32 13.89
N ASP A 73 -17.65 14.87 15.05
CA ASP A 73 -17.84 14.20 16.34
C ASP A 73 -19.31 14.06 16.71
N GLU A 74 -20.15 15.07 16.43
CA GLU A 74 -21.59 15.01 16.66
C GLU A 74 -22.28 14.06 15.68
N ALA A 75 -21.89 14.09 14.39
CA ALA A 75 -22.42 13.17 13.39
C ALA A 75 -22.06 11.71 13.70
N LEU A 76 -20.85 11.46 14.23
CA LEU A 76 -20.42 10.14 14.68
C LEU A 76 -21.25 9.69 15.89
N ALA A 77 -21.48 10.58 16.86
CA ALA A 77 -22.29 10.28 18.03
C ALA A 77 -23.74 9.94 17.67
N GLU A 78 -24.35 10.63 16.71
CA GLU A 78 -25.70 10.34 16.21
C GLU A 78 -25.80 8.95 15.57
N ASP A 79 -24.78 8.50 14.83
CA ASP A 79 -24.78 7.20 14.17
C ASP A 79 -24.61 6.04 15.17
N PHE A 80 -23.81 6.24 16.22
CA PHE A 80 -23.65 5.26 17.31
C PHE A 80 -24.78 5.27 18.35
N ALA A 81 -25.62 6.30 18.36
CA ALA A 81 -26.80 6.38 19.23
C ALA A 81 -28.03 5.66 18.64
N ARG A 82 -27.88 5.01 17.48
CA ARG A 82 -28.95 4.32 16.75
C ARG A 82 -29.06 2.83 17.07
#